data_AF-A0A1Y4F5R4-F1
#
_entry.id   AF-A0A1Y4F5R4-F1
#
_cell.length_a   1.000
_cell.length_b   1.000
_cell.length_c   1.000
_cell.angle_alpha   90.00
_cell.angle_beta   90.00
_cell.angle_gamma   90.00
#
_symmetry.space_group_name_H-M   'P 1'
#
loop_
_entity.id
_entity.type
_entity.pdbx_description
1 polymer ?
#
loop_
_entity_poly.entity_id
_entity_poly.type
_entity_poly.pdbx_seq_one_letter_code
_entity_poly.pdbx_strand_id
1 'polypeptide(L)' 'MRLKIERTRWVIMRKSRTEIFCGLARNYTFKPVNNIGNTAVKTYLSKNKALSSFESSWRNPNFEVEAVEIKEIYESVN' A
#
# COMPACT_ATOMS: atom_id res chain seq x y z
N MET A 1 28.70 -8.39 -3.58
CA MET A 1 27.76 -8.07 -2.49
C MET A 1 26.38 -7.95 -3.11
N ARG A 2 25.35 -8.64 -2.62
CA ARG A 2 23.96 -8.48 -3.11
C ARG A 2 23.30 -7.32 -2.37
N LEU A 3 22.55 -6.48 -3.06
CA LEU A 3 21.79 -5.40 -2.43
C LEU A 3 20.62 -6.00 -1.67
N LYS A 4 20.50 -5.67 -0.38
CA LYS A 4 19.33 -5.98 0.44
C LYS A 4 18.94 -4.76 1.26
N ILE A 5 17.72 -4.27 1.06
CA ILE A 5 17.16 -3.14 1.82
C ILE A 5 15.88 -3.62 2.49
N GLU A 6 15.76 -3.42 3.79
CA GLU A 6 14.57 -3.73 4.57
C GLU A 6 14.04 -2.45 5.22
N ARG A 7 12.73 -2.19 5.13
CA ARG A 7 12.10 -0.97 5.67
C ARG A 7 10.74 -1.30 6.28
N THR A 8 10.43 -0.65 7.39
CA THR A 8 9.04 -0.57 7.89
C THR A 8 8.29 0.49 7.12
N ARG A 9 7.13 0.13 6.58
CA ARG A 9 6.26 1.01 5.77
C ARG A 9 4.80 0.82 6.19
N TRP A 10 3.94 1.69 5.68
CA TRP A 10 2.50 1.61 5.88
C TRP A 10 1.79 1.52 4.54
N VAL A 11 0.73 0.73 4.44
CA VAL A 11 -0.14 0.63 3.27
C VAL A 11 -1.59 0.86 3.68
N ILE A 12 -2.44 1.21 2.72
CA ILE A 12 -3.89 1.29 2.94
C ILE A 12 -4.53 -0.02 2.48
N MET A 13 -5.38 -0.59 3.33
CA MET A 13 -6.14 -1.80 3.02
C MET A 13 -7.61 -1.58 3.35
N ARG A 14 -8.51 -2.37 2.76
CA ARG A 14 -9.86 -2.51 3.31
C ARG A 14 -9.77 -3.08 4.72
N LYS A 15 -10.72 -2.75 5.61
CA LYS A 15 -10.77 -3.28 6.98
C LYS A 15 -10.78 -4.82 7.04
N SER A 16 -11.25 -5.49 6.00
CA SER A 16 -11.19 -6.96 5.87
C SER A 16 -9.77 -7.50 5.65
N ARG A 17 -8.80 -6.63 5.34
CA ARG A 17 -7.41 -6.95 4.97
C ARG A 17 -7.27 -7.91 3.78
N THR A 18 -8.31 -8.04 2.98
CA THR A 18 -8.31 -8.86 1.77
C THR A 18 -7.82 -8.10 0.55
N GLU A 19 -7.93 -6.77 0.58
CA GLU A 19 -7.61 -5.91 -0.56
C GLU A 19 -6.71 -4.76 -0.13
N ILE A 20 -5.70 -4.49 -0.96
CA ILE A 20 -4.71 -3.45 -0.74
C ILE A 20 -4.86 -2.34 -1.77
N PHE A 21 -4.61 -1.12 -1.33
CA PHE A 21 -4.68 0.07 -2.15
C PHE A 21 -3.47 0.15 -3.09
N CYS A 22 -3.76 0.07 -4.37
CA CYS A 22 -2.81 0.05 -5.47
C CYS A 22 -3.02 1.23 -6.41
N GLY A 23 -2.03 1.47 -7.27
CA GLY A 23 -2.15 2.37 -8.40
C GLY A 23 -1.23 3.59 -8.32
N LEU A 24 -1.02 4.18 -9.49
CA LEU A 24 -0.21 5.38 -9.71
C LEU A 24 -1.12 6.51 -10.20
N ALA A 25 -0.77 7.74 -9.82
CA ALA A 25 -1.45 8.97 -10.24
C ALA A 25 -2.97 8.99 -10.02
N ARG A 26 -3.80 8.76 -11.05
CA ARG A 26 -5.27 8.85 -11.00
C ARG A 26 -5.98 7.49 -11.05
N ASN A 27 -5.27 6.40 -11.33
CA ASN A 27 -5.83 5.05 -11.48
C ASN A 27 -5.66 4.22 -10.22
N TYR A 28 -6.12 4.78 -9.12
CA TYR A 28 -6.11 4.12 -7.84
C TYR A 28 -7.22 3.07 -7.76
N THR A 29 -6.86 1.88 -7.27
CA THR A 29 -7.79 0.74 -7.16
C THR A 29 -7.46 -0.06 -5.92
N PHE A 30 -8.44 -0.80 -5.42
CA PHE A 30 -8.18 -1.88 -4.47
C PHE A 30 -7.99 -3.17 -5.26
N LYS A 31 -6.97 -3.95 -4.89
CA LYS A 31 -6.74 -5.28 -5.46
C LYS A 31 -6.67 -6.35 -4.38
N PRO A 32 -7.19 -7.56 -4.62
CA PRO A 32 -7.01 -8.68 -3.71
C PRO A 32 -5.52 -8.97 -3.49
N VAL A 33 -5.10 -9.15 -2.23
CA VAL A 33 -3.70 -9.44 -1.87
C VAL A 33 -3.21 -10.72 -2.56
N ASN A 34 -4.08 -11.73 -2.64
CA ASN A 34 -3.78 -13.01 -3.31
C ASN A 34 -3.68 -12.91 -4.84
N ASN A 35 -4.00 -11.76 -5.44
CA ASN A 35 -3.95 -11.53 -6.88
C ASN A 35 -3.24 -10.20 -7.22
N ILE A 36 -2.24 -9.83 -6.41
CA ILE A 36 -1.55 -8.55 -6.58
C ILE A 36 -0.51 -8.57 -7.70
N GLY A 37 0.16 -9.71 -7.90
CA GLY A 37 1.21 -9.89 -8.92
C GLY A 37 2.28 -8.79 -8.85
N ASN A 38 2.62 -8.23 -10.02
CA ASN A 38 3.59 -7.12 -10.15
C ASN A 38 2.92 -5.73 -10.04
N THR A 39 1.72 -5.63 -9.46
CA THR A 39 1.03 -4.35 -9.34
C THR A 39 1.79 -3.42 -8.40
N ALA A 40 2.00 -2.18 -8.81
CA ALA A 40 2.57 -1.15 -7.94
C ALA A 40 1.68 -0.90 -6.70
N VAL A 41 2.24 -1.15 -5.53
CA VAL A 41 1.63 -0.88 -4.23
C VAL A 41 2.11 0.46 -3.72
N LYS A 42 1.18 1.29 -3.26
CA LYS A 42 1.53 2.58 -2.67
C LYS A 42 1.89 2.38 -1.20
N THR A 43 3.14 2.65 -0.83
CA THR A 43 3.65 2.53 0.54
C THR A 43 4.03 3.90 1.12
N TYR A 44 3.85 4.06 2.43
CA TYR A 44 4.00 5.33 3.15
C TYR A 44 4.99 5.20 4.31
N LEU A 45 5.59 6.33 4.69
CA LEU A 45 6.58 6.42 5.78
C LEU A 45 5.95 6.29 7.18
N SER A 46 4.66 6.59 7.34
CA SER A 46 3.97 6.54 8.62
C SER A 46 2.47 6.31 8.45
N LYS A 47 1.82 5.82 9.51
CA LYS A 47 0.36 5.61 9.58
C LYS A 47 -0.42 6.86 9.19
N ASN A 48 -0.07 8.00 9.80
CA ASN A 48 -0.78 9.27 9.55
C ASN A 48 -0.63 9.72 8.09
N LYS A 49 0.56 9.58 7.50
CA LYS A 49 0.77 9.91 6.07
C LYS A 49 -0.06 9.02 5.15
N ALA A 50 -0.22 7.74 5.49
CA ALA A 50 -1.06 6.83 4.71
C ALA A 50 -2.52 7.28 4.73
N LEU A 51 -3.09 7.53 5.91
CA LEU A 51 -4.48 7.94 6.09
C LEU A 51 -4.77 9.30 5.44
N SER A 52 -3.96 10.32 5.74
CA SER A 52 -4.14 11.65 5.15
C SER A 52 -3.99 11.65 3.62
N SER A 53 -3.09 10.83 3.07
CA SER A 53 -2.97 10.69 1.61
C SER A 53 -4.19 10.01 0.98
N PHE A 54 -4.79 9.04 1.67
CA PHE A 54 -5.99 8.38 1.19
C PHE A 54 -7.21 9.30 1.27
N GLU A 55 -7.44 9.94 2.42
CA GLU A 55 -8.53 10.89 2.66
C GLU A 55 -8.51 12.05 1.67
N SER A 56 -7.34 12.62 1.40
CA SER A 56 -7.22 13.71 0.41
C SER A 56 -7.58 13.29 -1.02
N SER A 57 -7.46 12.00 -1.34
CA SER A 57 -7.73 11.48 -2.69
C SER A 57 -9.15 10.92 -2.84
N TRP A 58 -9.69 10.25 -1.83
CA TRP A 58 -11.03 9.62 -1.85
C TRP A 58 -12.13 10.50 -1.24
N ARG A 59 -11.80 11.41 -0.33
CA ARG A 59 -12.68 12.28 0.47
C ARG A 59 -13.74 11.55 1.29
N ASN A 60 -14.70 10.88 0.65
CA ASN A 60 -15.79 10.17 1.30
C ASN A 60 -16.16 8.89 0.55
N PRO A 61 -15.34 7.83 0.65
CA PRO A 61 -15.69 6.53 0.07
C PRO A 61 -16.88 5.91 0.80
N ASN A 62 -17.69 5.13 0.08
CA ASN A 62 -18.76 4.29 0.65
C ASN A 62 -18.21 3.00 1.30
N PHE A 63 -16.97 3.02 1.78
CA PHE A 63 -16.28 1.89 2.35
C PHE A 63 -15.19 2.33 3.32
N GLU A 64 -14.85 1.44 4.25
CA GLU A 64 -13.84 1.70 5.27
C GLU A 64 -12.48 1.14 4.92
N VAL A 65 -11.44 1.85 5.33
CA VAL A 65 -10.04 1.45 5.17
C VAL A 65 -9.29 1.54 6.48
N GLU A 66 -8.15 0.88 6.55
CA GLU A 66 -7.18 1.04 7.62
C GLU A 66 -5.76 1.17 7.04
N ALA A 67 -4.89 1.82 7.81
CA ALA A 67 -3.47 1.82 7.55
C ALA A 67 -2.82 0.65 8.28
N VAL A 68 -2.12 -0.21 7.54
CA VAL A 68 -1.48 -1.43 8.03
C VAL A 68 0.03 -1.30 7.91
N GLU A 69 0.75 -1.61 8.98
CA GLU A 69 2.22 -1.67 8.97
C GLU A 69 2.70 -2.92 8.21
N ILE A 70 3.69 -2.74 7.34
CA ILE A 70 4.30 -3.80 6.55
C ILE A 70 5.82 -3.70 6.59
N LYS A 71 6.48 -4.82 6.27
CA LYS A 71 7.90 -4.87 5.98
C LYS A 71 8.09 -4.90 4.46
N GLU A 72 8.77 -3.89 3.93
CA GLU A 72 9.14 -3.78 2.51
C GLU A 72 10.59 -4.24 2.35
N ILE A 73 10.81 -5.19 1.42
CA ILE A 73 12.11 -5.81 1.18
C ILE A 73 12.46 -5.61 -0.30
N TYR A 74 13.62 -5.02 -0.55
CA TYR A 74 14.21 -4.92 -1.89
C TYR A 74 15.47 -5.77 -1.95
N GLU A 75 15.50 -6.70 -2.92
CA GLU A 75 16.64 -7.58 -3.16
C GLU A 75 17.04 -7.48 -4.63
N SER A 76 18.34 -7.26 -4.89
CA SER A 76 18.84 -7.34 -6.26
C SER A 76 18.78 -8.78 -6.74
N VAL A 77 18.11 -9.00 -7.87
CA VAL A 77 18.15 -10.27 -8.61
C VAL A 77 19.39 -10.22 -9.51
N ASN A 78 20.30 -11.19 -9.34
CA ASN A 78 21.49 -11.37 -10.18
C ASN A 78 21.16 -12.20 -11.41
#